data_AF-A0A3A4XQX1-F1
#
_entry.id   AF-A0A3A4XQX1-F1
#
_cell.length_a   1.000
_cell.length_b   1.000
_cell.length_c   1.000
_cell.angle_alpha   90.00
_cell.angle_beta   90.00
_cell.angle_gamma   90.00
#
_symmetry.space_group_name_H-M   'P 1'
#
loop_
_entity.id
_entity.type
_entity.pdbx_description
1 polymer ?
#
loop_
_entity_poly.entity_id
_entity_poly.type
_entity_poly.pdbx_seq_one_letter_code
_entity_poly.pdbx_strand_id
1 'polypeptide(L)'
;KINQAIILGKQRTPSQDVEFAVSQLVEIAVRALSPGVNDPFTAIRCADRLGSALSRLAGRAIPSPYRRDKQNQLRLIAPPVTFPAVLEAAFNQIRQNARTNASVTIRLMETIAVVAACAHRPEDCAALLQQAELIARGAREGLPEVKDRRDVEDRLQEANRVLKERGE
;
A
#
# COMPACT_ATOMS: atom_id res chain seq x y z
N LYS A 1 -14.91 -26.32 -23.57
CA LYS A 1 -13.79 -25.38 -23.80
C LYS A 1 -13.82 -24.33 -22.69
N ILE A 2 -12.74 -24.08 -21.96
CA ILE A 2 -12.68 -23.10 -20.83
C ILE A 2 -13.23 -21.72 -21.22
N ASN A 3 -12.98 -21.28 -22.45
CA ASN A 3 -13.41 -19.98 -22.96
C ASN A 3 -14.94 -19.76 -22.96
N GLN A 4 -15.76 -20.81 -22.86
CA GLN A 4 -17.21 -20.71 -22.72
C GLN A 4 -17.68 -20.56 -21.28
N ALA A 5 -16.78 -20.75 -20.30
CA ALA A 5 -17.06 -20.69 -18.87
C ALA A 5 -16.48 -19.43 -18.20
N ILE A 6 -15.86 -18.53 -18.97
CA ILE A 6 -15.28 -17.27 -18.49
C ILE A 6 -15.85 -16.10 -19.28
N ILE A 7 -16.14 -14.98 -18.59
CA ILE A 7 -16.52 -13.72 -19.22
C ILE A 7 -15.27 -12.85 -19.29
N LEU A 8 -14.85 -12.48 -20.50
CA LEU A 8 -13.71 -11.60 -20.73
C LEU A 8 -14.21 -10.16 -20.96
N GLY A 9 -13.78 -9.24 -20.11
CA GLY A 9 -14.00 -7.80 -20.29
C GLY A 9 -12.94 -7.18 -21.21
N LYS A 10 -13.25 -6.03 -21.81
CA LYS A 10 -12.28 -5.27 -22.63
C LYS A 10 -11.18 -4.60 -21.82
N GLN A 11 -11.40 -4.38 -20.52
CA GLN A 11 -10.50 -3.73 -19.58
C GLN A 11 -10.65 -4.35 -18.18
N ARG A 12 -9.64 -4.15 -17.32
CA ARG A 12 -9.71 -4.50 -15.89
C ARG A 12 -10.78 -3.64 -15.20
N THR A 13 -11.48 -4.20 -14.21
CA THR A 13 -12.48 -3.46 -13.45
C THR A 13 -12.17 -3.52 -11.95
N PRO A 14 -12.44 -2.46 -11.16
CA PRO A 14 -12.21 -2.46 -9.71
C PRO A 14 -12.95 -3.56 -8.94
N SER A 15 -14.08 -4.04 -9.48
CA SER A 15 -14.85 -5.14 -8.88
C SER A 15 -14.19 -6.50 -9.08
N GLN A 16 -13.34 -6.63 -10.10
CA GLN A 16 -12.64 -7.87 -10.44
C GLN A 16 -11.16 -7.84 -10.06
N ASP A 17 -10.56 -6.65 -9.95
CA ASP A 17 -9.14 -6.44 -9.69
C ASP A 17 -8.95 -5.25 -8.72
N VAL A 18 -8.62 -5.59 -7.46
CA VAL A 18 -8.36 -4.59 -6.41
C VAL A 18 -7.07 -3.80 -6.70
N GLU A 19 -6.07 -4.43 -7.33
CA GLU A 19 -4.82 -3.77 -7.70
C GLU A 19 -5.05 -2.72 -8.78
N PHE A 20 -6.04 -2.91 -9.65
CA PHE A 20 -6.44 -1.89 -10.63
C PHE A 20 -6.95 -0.62 -9.95
N ALA A 21 -7.80 -0.74 -8.93
CA ALA A 21 -8.30 0.42 -8.18
C ALA A 21 -7.17 1.17 -7.45
N VAL A 22 -6.21 0.43 -6.88
CA VAL A 22 -5.01 0.98 -6.27
C VAL A 22 -4.16 1.72 -7.30
N SER A 23 -3.93 1.10 -8.45
CA SER A 23 -3.14 1.67 -9.54
C SER A 23 -3.69 3.00 -10.03
N GLN A 24 -5.02 3.16 -10.09
CA GLN A 24 -5.64 4.43 -10.47
C GLN A 24 -5.36 5.55 -9.45
N LEU A 25 -5.42 5.27 -8.15
CA LEU A 25 -5.08 6.27 -7.12
C LEU A 25 -3.60 6.61 -7.12
N VAL A 26 -2.74 5.62 -7.37
CA VAL A 26 -1.29 5.81 -7.50
C VAL A 26 -0.97 6.67 -8.71
N GLU A 27 -1.60 6.44 -9.87
CA GLU A 27 -1.40 7.26 -11.07
C GLU A 27 -1.78 8.72 -10.82
N ILE A 28 -2.90 8.97 -10.14
CA ILE A 28 -3.32 10.33 -9.76
C ILE A 28 -2.30 10.97 -8.83
N ALA A 29 -1.83 10.25 -7.81
CA ALA A 29 -0.83 10.76 -6.86
C ALA A 29 0.49 11.09 -7.55
N VAL A 30 1.00 10.19 -8.40
CA VAL A 30 2.25 10.38 -9.13
C VAL A 30 2.13 11.56 -10.11
N ARG A 31 1.00 11.68 -10.82
CA ARG A 31 0.76 12.84 -11.70
C ARG A 31 0.73 14.15 -10.91
N ALA A 32 0.11 14.16 -9.74
CA ALA A 32 0.08 15.33 -8.85
C ALA A 32 1.48 15.73 -8.37
N LEU A 33 2.36 14.75 -8.11
CA LEU A 33 3.76 14.99 -7.70
C LEU A 33 4.70 15.33 -8.86
N SER A 34 4.25 15.26 -10.10
CA SER A 34 5.10 15.57 -11.26
C SER A 34 5.55 17.04 -11.25
N PRO A 35 6.74 17.37 -11.80
CA PRO A 35 7.26 18.74 -11.80
C PRO A 35 6.33 19.79 -12.43
N GLY A 36 5.49 19.37 -13.38
CA GLY A 36 4.55 20.27 -14.06
C GLY A 36 3.28 20.59 -13.26
N VAL A 37 2.93 19.77 -12.27
CA VAL A 37 1.72 19.97 -11.44
C VAL A 37 2.10 20.39 -10.03
N ASN A 38 3.00 19.64 -9.38
CA ASN A 38 3.49 19.87 -8.02
C ASN A 38 2.37 20.17 -7.00
N ASP A 39 1.34 19.31 -6.96
CA ASP A 39 0.21 19.38 -6.04
C ASP A 39 0.33 18.31 -4.93
N PRO A 40 1.01 18.63 -3.81
CA PRO A 40 1.12 17.70 -2.68
C PRO A 40 -0.22 17.38 -2.01
N PHE A 41 -1.20 18.27 -2.06
CA PHE A 41 -2.48 18.04 -1.37
C PHE A 41 -3.27 16.92 -2.05
N THR A 42 -3.26 16.86 -3.37
CA THR A 42 -3.87 15.74 -4.11
C THR A 42 -3.15 14.43 -3.83
N ALA A 43 -1.81 14.43 -3.80
CA ALA A 43 -1.03 13.23 -3.46
C ALA A 43 -1.33 12.73 -2.03
N ILE A 44 -1.44 13.65 -1.07
CA ILE A 44 -1.83 13.35 0.33
C ILE A 44 -3.22 12.71 0.38
N ARG A 45 -4.22 13.27 -0.32
CA ARG A 45 -5.57 12.68 -0.35
C ARG A 45 -5.58 11.27 -0.94
N CYS A 46 -4.77 11.02 -1.97
CA CYS A 46 -4.60 9.67 -2.53
C CYS A 46 -3.98 8.72 -1.51
N ALA A 47 -2.93 9.15 -0.80
CA ALA A 47 -2.28 8.37 0.26
C ALA A 47 -3.26 8.04 1.40
N ASP A 48 -4.05 9.01 1.87
CA ASP A 48 -5.08 8.81 2.90
C ASP A 48 -6.11 7.76 2.47
N ARG A 49 -6.57 7.84 1.21
CA ARG A 49 -7.57 6.89 0.66
C ARG A 49 -6.99 5.49 0.49
N LEU A 50 -5.74 5.38 0.04
CA LEU A 50 -5.02 4.11 -0.03
C LEU A 50 -4.83 3.51 1.37
N GLY A 51 -4.45 4.32 2.36
CA GLY A 51 -4.34 3.90 3.76
C GLY A 51 -5.66 3.38 4.33
N SER A 52 -6.77 4.07 4.07
CA SER A 52 -8.10 3.62 4.47
C SER A 52 -8.45 2.25 3.85
N ALA A 53 -8.15 2.06 2.56
CA ALA A 53 -8.38 0.79 1.88
C ALA A 53 -7.51 -0.35 2.44
N LEU A 54 -6.22 -0.08 2.69
CA LEU A 54 -5.29 -1.04 3.28
C LEU A 54 -5.67 -1.40 4.72
N SER A 55 -6.12 -0.44 5.52
CA SER A 55 -6.61 -0.70 6.89
C SER A 55 -7.78 -1.69 6.89
N ARG A 56 -8.69 -1.56 5.91
CA ARG A 56 -9.80 -2.52 5.71
C ARG A 56 -9.32 -3.87 5.19
N LEU A 57 -8.25 -3.91 4.39
CA LEU A 57 -7.66 -5.14 3.87
C LEU A 57 -6.90 -5.92 4.96
N ALA A 58 -6.22 -5.21 5.86
CA ALA A 58 -5.50 -5.78 7.00
C ALA A 58 -6.44 -6.60 7.91
N GLY A 59 -7.66 -6.11 8.14
CA GLY A 59 -8.68 -6.81 8.93
C GLY A 59 -9.45 -7.93 8.19
N ARG A 60 -9.13 -8.23 6.92
CA ARG A 60 -9.86 -9.25 6.13
C ARG A 60 -9.07 -10.55 6.01
N ALA A 61 -9.80 -11.66 6.10
CA ALA A 61 -9.27 -12.97 5.74
C ALA A 61 -9.02 -13.03 4.21
N ILE A 62 -7.80 -13.40 3.82
CA ILE A 62 -7.44 -13.62 2.43
C ILE A 62 -8.03 -14.98 2.00
N PRO A 63 -8.78 -15.05 0.89
CA PRO A 63 -9.40 -16.29 0.46
C PRO A 63 -8.34 -17.32 0.06
N SER A 64 -8.63 -18.61 0.29
CA SER A 64 -7.76 -19.71 -0.15
C SER A 64 -7.41 -19.57 -1.65
N PRO A 65 -6.22 -19.99 -2.10
CA PRO A 65 -5.93 -20.08 -3.53
C PRO A 65 -6.79 -21.14 -4.25
N TYR A 66 -7.37 -22.08 -3.51
CA TYR A 66 -8.07 -23.22 -4.08
C TYR A 66 -9.58 -22.96 -4.20
N ARG A 67 -10.15 -23.25 -5.38
CA ARG A 67 -11.60 -23.24 -5.62
C ARG A 67 -12.04 -24.67 -5.92
N ARG A 68 -12.94 -25.18 -5.07
CA ARG A 68 -13.49 -26.53 -5.16
C ARG A 68 -14.94 -26.48 -5.60
N ASP A 69 -15.41 -27.55 -6.22
CA ASP A 69 -16.83 -27.70 -6.56
C ASP A 69 -17.66 -28.23 -5.37
N LYS A 70 -18.94 -28.53 -5.63
CA LYS A 70 -19.89 -29.07 -4.63
C LYS A 70 -19.48 -30.46 -4.12
N GLN A 71 -18.62 -31.18 -4.85
CA GLN A 71 -18.10 -32.50 -4.49
C GLN A 71 -16.68 -32.42 -3.91
N ASN A 72 -16.24 -31.22 -3.49
CA ASN A 72 -14.94 -30.93 -2.90
C ASN A 72 -13.73 -31.22 -3.82
N GLN A 73 -13.95 -31.36 -5.13
CA GLN A 73 -12.89 -31.57 -6.11
C GLN A 73 -12.25 -30.24 -6.49
N LEU A 74 -10.91 -30.19 -6.53
CA LEU A 74 -10.17 -28.99 -6.94
C LEU A 74 -10.45 -28.69 -8.42
N ARG A 75 -10.94 -27.48 -8.71
CA ARG A 75 -11.28 -27.04 -10.08
C ARG A 75 -10.42 -25.89 -10.58
N LEU A 76 -10.05 -24.96 -9.70
CA LEU A 76 -9.25 -23.79 -10.06
C LEU A 76 -8.27 -23.45 -8.94
N ILE A 77 -7.05 -23.08 -9.32
CA ILE A 77 -6.05 -22.46 -8.44
C ILE A 77 -5.96 -20.99 -8.87
N ALA A 78 -6.42 -20.09 -8.01
CA ALA A 78 -6.42 -18.65 -8.22
C ALA A 78 -5.55 -18.00 -7.14
N PRO A 79 -4.29 -17.63 -7.45
CA PRO A 79 -3.42 -16.98 -6.48
C PRO A 79 -4.12 -15.75 -5.86
N PRO A 80 -4.20 -15.65 -4.53
CA PRO A 80 -4.84 -14.51 -3.91
C PRO A 80 -3.96 -13.27 -4.01
N VAL A 81 -4.60 -12.12 -4.08
CA VAL A 81 -3.94 -10.83 -3.88
C VAL A 81 -3.58 -10.72 -2.39
N THR A 82 -2.30 -10.55 -2.08
CA THR A 82 -1.80 -10.48 -0.71
C THR A 82 -1.72 -9.02 -0.24
N PHE A 83 -1.85 -8.80 1.06
CA PHE A 83 -1.71 -7.46 1.63
C PHE A 83 -0.33 -6.83 1.32
N PRO A 84 0.82 -7.54 1.47
CA PRO A 84 2.12 -6.98 1.10
C PRO A 84 2.18 -6.50 -0.36
N ALA A 85 1.64 -7.28 -1.31
CA ALA A 85 1.63 -6.90 -2.72
C ALA A 85 0.81 -5.61 -2.97
N VAL A 86 -0.35 -5.48 -2.31
CA VAL A 86 -1.19 -4.27 -2.43
C VAL A 86 -0.51 -3.07 -1.79
N LEU A 87 0.14 -3.25 -0.64
CA LEU A 87 0.90 -2.20 0.04
C LEU A 87 2.03 -1.68 -0.85
N GLU A 88 2.81 -2.57 -1.44
CA GLU A 88 3.89 -2.21 -2.36
C GLU A 88 3.36 -1.45 -3.59
N ALA A 89 2.30 -1.96 -4.21
CA ALA A 89 1.66 -1.30 -5.35
C ALA A 89 1.18 0.11 -5.00
N ALA A 90 0.61 0.30 -3.80
CA ALA A 90 0.10 1.57 -3.32
C ALA A 90 1.20 2.59 -2.98
N PHE A 91 2.31 2.17 -2.37
CA PHE A 91 3.28 3.10 -1.78
C PHE A 91 4.51 3.34 -2.64
N ASN A 92 4.99 2.35 -3.41
CA ASN A 92 6.31 2.42 -4.02
C ASN A 92 6.49 3.63 -4.93
N GLN A 93 5.58 3.84 -5.89
CA GLN A 93 5.72 4.96 -6.82
C GLN A 93 5.50 6.31 -6.14
N ILE A 94 4.56 6.41 -5.20
CA ILE A 94 4.29 7.66 -4.48
C ILE A 94 5.52 8.07 -3.66
N ARG A 95 6.07 7.14 -2.86
CA ARG A 95 7.31 7.31 -2.10
C ARG A 95 8.48 7.76 -2.98
N GLN A 96 8.64 7.16 -4.15
CA GLN A 96 9.74 7.48 -5.06
C GLN A 96 9.64 8.90 -5.62
N ASN A 97 8.42 9.35 -5.95
CA ASN A 97 8.17 10.69 -6.48
C ASN A 97 8.06 11.76 -5.37
N ALA A 98 7.77 11.38 -4.13
CA ALA A 98 7.65 12.28 -3.00
C ALA A 98 8.97 12.58 -2.27
N ARG A 99 10.12 12.02 -2.70
CA ARG A 99 11.41 12.08 -1.98
C ARG A 99 11.85 13.50 -1.57
N THR A 100 11.52 14.50 -2.37
CA THR A 100 11.86 15.92 -2.12
C THR A 100 10.70 16.71 -1.52
N ASN A 101 9.57 16.06 -1.23
CA ASN A 101 8.37 16.68 -0.69
C ASN A 101 8.14 16.20 0.75
N ALA A 102 8.52 17.04 1.71
CA ALA A 102 8.43 16.73 3.15
C ALA A 102 6.99 16.41 3.57
N SER A 103 6.02 17.24 3.15
CA SER A 103 4.61 17.09 3.56
C SER A 103 4.01 15.73 3.15
N VAL A 104 4.30 15.28 1.93
CA VAL A 104 3.81 14.00 1.40
C VAL A 104 4.54 12.83 2.05
N THR A 105 5.86 12.96 2.22
CA THR A 105 6.68 11.93 2.88
C THR A 105 6.26 11.68 4.33
N ILE A 106 6.06 12.76 5.10
CA ILE A 106 5.58 12.70 6.48
C ILE A 106 4.19 12.06 6.51
N ARG A 107 3.29 12.45 5.59
CA ARG A 107 1.97 11.85 5.52
C ARG A 107 2.03 10.35 5.18
N LEU A 108 2.89 9.91 4.27
CA LEU A 108 3.04 8.48 4.01
C LEU A 108 3.43 7.68 5.26
N MET A 109 4.29 8.22 6.12
CA MET A 109 4.64 7.61 7.42
C MET A 109 3.43 7.57 8.37
N GLU A 110 2.67 8.65 8.46
CA GLU A 110 1.44 8.70 9.26
C GLU A 110 0.42 7.68 8.78
N THR A 111 0.26 7.55 7.46
CA THR A 111 -0.63 6.56 6.85
C THR A 111 -0.19 5.14 7.18
N ILE A 112 1.12 4.84 7.17
CA ILE A 112 1.63 3.53 7.62
C ILE A 112 1.25 3.28 9.08
N ALA A 113 1.41 4.26 9.97
CA ALA A 113 1.05 4.12 11.38
C ALA A 113 -0.46 3.79 11.56
N VAL A 114 -1.33 4.44 10.77
CA VAL A 114 -2.77 4.14 10.76
C VAL A 114 -3.05 2.70 10.31
N VAL A 115 -2.40 2.25 9.23
CA VAL A 115 -2.59 0.88 8.72
C VAL A 115 -2.02 -0.15 9.70
N ALA A 116 -0.89 0.15 10.33
CA ALA A 116 -0.25 -0.69 11.35
C ALA A 116 -1.16 -0.93 12.56
N ALA A 117 -1.98 0.04 12.95
CA ALA A 117 -2.95 -0.14 14.03
C ALA A 117 -4.00 -1.24 13.72
N CYS A 118 -4.26 -1.51 12.44
CA CYS A 118 -5.21 -2.52 11.96
C CYS A 118 -4.56 -3.85 11.52
N ALA A 119 -3.22 -3.91 11.45
CA ALA A 119 -2.49 -5.10 11.06
C ALA A 119 -2.20 -5.98 12.28
N HIS A 120 -2.41 -7.28 12.10
CA HIS A 120 -2.19 -8.31 13.13
C HIS A 120 -1.41 -9.52 12.61
N ARG A 121 -1.29 -9.66 11.29
CA ARG A 121 -0.56 -10.75 10.68
C ARG A 121 0.94 -10.41 10.66
N PRO A 122 1.84 -11.30 11.09
CA PRO A 122 3.28 -11.02 11.11
C PRO A 122 3.83 -10.58 9.75
N GLU A 123 3.35 -11.18 8.65
CA GLU A 123 3.74 -10.80 7.30
C GLU A 123 3.32 -9.38 6.90
N ASP A 124 2.16 -8.92 7.38
CA ASP A 124 1.67 -7.56 7.12
C ASP A 124 2.47 -6.55 7.93
N CYS A 125 2.75 -6.86 9.20
CA CYS A 125 3.56 -6.03 10.08
C CYS A 125 4.98 -5.86 9.53
N ALA A 126 5.59 -6.95 9.05
CA ALA A 126 6.91 -6.91 8.42
C ALA A 126 6.91 -6.06 7.14
N ALA A 127 5.89 -6.21 6.28
CA ALA A 127 5.77 -5.43 5.05
C ALA A 127 5.58 -3.93 5.32
N LEU A 128 4.79 -3.56 6.34
CA LEU A 128 4.61 -2.18 6.77
C LEU A 128 5.91 -1.57 7.29
N LEU A 129 6.64 -2.31 8.12
CA LEU A 129 7.93 -1.87 8.64
C LEU A 129 8.93 -1.63 7.50
N GLN A 130 9.04 -2.58 6.57
CA GLN A 130 9.91 -2.46 5.40
C GLN A 130 9.57 -1.20 4.57
N GLN A 131 8.29 -0.91 4.35
CA GLN A 131 7.89 0.31 3.64
C GLN A 131 8.23 1.59 4.41
N ALA A 132 8.05 1.60 5.73
CA ALA A 132 8.42 2.74 6.57
C ALA A 132 9.94 3.02 6.47
N GLU A 133 10.77 1.98 6.52
CA GLU A 133 12.22 2.09 6.37
C GLU A 133 12.61 2.63 4.98
N LEU A 134 11.93 2.18 3.92
CA LEU A 134 12.17 2.68 2.56
C LEU A 134 11.80 4.16 2.41
N ILE A 135 10.72 4.62 3.07
CA ILE A 135 10.32 6.02 3.08
C ILE A 135 11.36 6.86 3.83
N ALA A 136 11.75 6.44 5.03
CA ALA A 136 12.75 7.16 5.84
C ALA A 136 14.10 7.28 5.13
N ARG A 137 14.55 6.21 4.46
CA ARG A 137 15.77 6.24 3.63
C ARG A 137 15.65 7.26 2.50
N GLY A 138 14.53 7.26 1.78
CA GLY A 138 14.27 8.23 0.71
C GLY A 138 14.22 9.68 1.24
N ALA A 139 13.65 9.89 2.42
CA ALA A 139 13.59 11.20 3.06
C ALA A 139 14.99 11.71 3.47
N ARG A 140 15.83 10.83 4.01
CA ARG A 140 17.20 11.15 4.42
C ARG A 140 18.07 11.62 3.24
N GLU A 141 17.88 10.99 2.08
CA GLU A 141 18.57 11.31 0.83
C GLU A 141 17.98 12.53 0.11
N GLY A 142 16.66 12.74 0.18
CA GLY A 142 15.95 13.69 -0.67
C GLY A 142 15.52 15.01 -0.02
N LEU A 143 15.32 15.05 1.30
CA LEU A 143 14.84 16.26 1.99
C LEU A 143 16.01 17.18 2.38
N PRO A 144 15.97 18.48 2.03
CA PRO A 144 17.06 19.40 2.33
C PRO A 144 17.12 19.76 3.82
N GLU A 145 15.95 19.97 4.45
CA GLU A 145 15.85 20.43 5.83
C GLU A 145 16.16 19.29 6.82
N VAL A 146 16.97 19.58 7.85
CA VAL A 146 17.34 18.61 8.88
C VAL A 146 16.14 18.29 9.76
N LYS A 147 15.31 19.29 10.07
CA LYS A 147 14.12 19.11 10.90
C LYS A 147 13.14 18.13 10.27
N ASP A 148 12.83 18.28 8.97
CA ASP A 148 11.90 17.38 8.28
C ASP A 148 12.40 15.93 8.25
N ARG A 149 13.71 15.74 8.10
CA ARG A 149 14.33 14.40 8.18
C ARG A 149 14.17 13.77 9.57
N ARG A 150 14.30 14.58 10.64
CA ARG A 150 14.05 14.12 12.01
C ARG A 150 12.59 13.76 12.23
N ASP A 151 11.66 14.58 11.74
CA ASP A 151 10.22 14.32 11.88
C ASP A 151 9.79 12.99 11.24
N VAL A 152 10.45 12.58 10.15
CA VAL A 152 10.27 11.27 9.50
C VAL A 152 10.91 10.14 10.31
N GLU A 153 12.13 10.35 10.81
CA GLU A 153 12.85 9.35 11.62
C GLU A 153 12.12 9.05 12.94
N ASP A 154 11.60 10.08 13.63
CA ASP A 154 10.83 9.92 14.86
C ASP A 154 9.58 9.06 14.62
N ARG A 155 8.90 9.25 13.48
CA ARG A 155 7.76 8.42 13.07
C ARG A 155 8.17 6.99 12.72
N LEU A 156 9.36 6.78 12.15
CA LEU A 156 9.88 5.43 11.91
C LEU A 156 10.15 4.69 13.23
N GLN A 157 10.70 5.38 14.22
CA GLN A 157 10.95 4.80 15.54
C GLN A 157 9.64 4.41 16.23
N GLU A 158 8.63 5.28 16.15
CA GLU A 158 7.30 4.98 16.68
C GLU A 158 6.66 3.77 15.98
N ALA A 159 6.69 3.74 14.64
CA ALA A 159 6.18 2.61 13.86
C ALA A 159 6.90 1.30 14.21
N ASN A 160 8.22 1.34 14.39
CA ASN A 160 9.02 0.19 14.83
C ASN A 160 8.56 -0.35 16.18
N ARG A 161 8.32 0.53 17.16
CA ARG A 161 7.86 0.13 18.49
C ARG A 161 6.52 -0.59 18.40
N VAL A 162 5.53 0.05 17.76
CA VAL A 162 4.17 -0.48 17.64
C VAL A 162 4.11 -1.79 16.86
N LEU A 163 4.88 -1.91 15.78
CA LEU A 163 4.86 -3.12 14.93
C LEU A 163 5.60 -4.30 15.58
N LYS A 164 6.63 -4.06 16.39
CA LYS A 164 7.34 -5.12 17.12
C LYS A 164 6.46 -5.73 18.21
N GLU A 165 5.73 -4.90 18.97
CA GLU A 165 4.79 -5.36 20.00
C GLU A 165 3.64 -6.22 19.44
N ARG A 166 3.38 -6.16 18.12
CA ARG A 166 2.29 -6.88 17.45
C ARG A 166 2.73 -8.09 16.63
N GLY A 167 4.04 -8.23 16.38
CA GLY A 167 4.63 -9.33 15.63
C GLY A 167 5.04 -10.52 16.50
N GLU A 168 5.05 -10.34 17.82
CA GLU A 168 5.22 -11.38 18.85
C GLU A 168 3.89 -12.06 19.20
#